data_AF-A0A4R6J2U3-F1
#
_entry.id   AF-A0A4R6J2U3-F1
#
_cell.length_a   1.000
_cell.length_b   1.000
_cell.length_c   1.000
_cell.angle_alpha   90.00
_cell.angle_beta   90.00
_cell.angle_gamma   90.00
#
_symmetry.space_group_name_H-M   'P 1'
#
loop_
_entity.id
_entity.type
_entity.pdbx_description
1 polymer ?
#
loop_
_entity_poly.entity_id
_entity_poly.type
_entity_poly.pdbx_seq_one_letter_code
_entity_poly.pdbx_strand_id
1 'polypeptide(L)'
;MTKVLISGAGIAGPAVAYWLRRYGLEPTVVEVAPGPRPGGQTIDIRGVARDVVDRMGLMPAIRDVQMHEKGLEYVRANRRRAVAMPAELLDGAGPVAEIEILRGDLSSILLDATTDVEYLYGDSITGLMQDDHGVRVTFREADERRFDLVIGADGVHSRTRSIAFGPESQYVHHLGGYASYFTIEAPEPLDGWMKIYTAPGGRWLGLRPRNEDHAQAFAAYQRVMQGYVEQRMELPPGGIEMAMPNSAAAIWARNTSTRLMTSRPFRGVLAKLAAAQPDAIDLPDYLTPSRG
;
A
#
# COMPACT_ATOMS: atom_id res chain seq x y z
N MET A 1 26.50 6.82 19.36
CA MET A 1 25.33 6.03 18.92
C MET A 1 25.26 6.18 17.41
N THR A 2 25.00 5.11 16.64
CA THR A 2 25.01 5.18 15.18
C THR A 2 23.80 5.97 14.69
N LYS A 3 24.04 7.05 13.95
CA LYS A 3 23.03 7.95 13.40
C LYS A 3 22.59 7.50 12.02
N VAL A 4 21.29 7.34 11.82
CA VAL A 4 20.73 6.85 10.56
C VAL A 4 19.68 7.82 10.05
N LEU A 5 19.87 8.37 8.86
CA LEU A 5 18.82 9.14 8.19
C LEU A 5 17.91 8.22 7.38
N ILE A 6 16.60 8.42 7.47
CA ILE A 6 15.59 7.71 6.70
C ILE A 6 14.81 8.73 5.89
N SER A 7 14.80 8.60 4.56
CA SER A 7 14.03 9.47 3.68
C SER A 7 12.64 8.88 3.45
N GLY A 8 11.59 9.49 3.99
CA GLY A 8 10.17 9.15 3.80
C GLY A 8 9.47 8.67 5.07
N ALA A 9 8.36 9.31 5.45
CA ALA A 9 7.49 8.93 6.56
C ALA A 9 6.20 8.23 6.07
N GLY A 10 6.36 7.26 5.16
CA GLY A 10 5.28 6.40 4.69
C GLY A 10 5.03 5.22 5.64
N ILE A 11 5.08 4.00 5.09
CA ILE A 11 5.01 2.76 5.89
C ILE A 11 6.42 2.28 6.25
N ALA A 12 7.28 2.13 5.23
CA ALA A 12 8.62 1.58 5.40
C ALA A 12 9.51 2.42 6.34
N GLY A 13 9.42 3.75 6.28
CA GLY A 13 10.27 4.64 7.07
C GLY A 13 10.05 4.51 8.58
N PRO A 14 8.83 4.75 9.09
CA PRO A 14 8.52 4.53 10.50
C PRO A 14 8.74 3.07 10.95
N ALA A 15 8.46 2.08 10.09
CA ALA A 15 8.71 0.68 10.41
C ALA A 15 10.21 0.37 10.61
N VAL A 16 11.10 0.90 9.75
CA VAL A 16 12.55 0.71 9.94
C VAL A 16 13.07 1.54 11.11
N ALA A 17 12.55 2.75 11.32
CA ALA A 17 12.89 3.59 12.48
C ALA A 17 12.60 2.87 13.80
N TYR A 18 11.43 2.22 13.93
CA TYR A 18 11.07 1.41 15.09
C TYR A 18 12.16 0.37 15.42
N TRP A 19 12.58 -0.41 14.42
CA TRP A 19 13.56 -1.46 14.62
C TRP A 19 14.96 -0.91 14.91
N LEU A 20 15.41 0.10 14.18
CA LEU A 20 16.70 0.76 14.41
C LEU A 20 16.78 1.30 15.84
N ARG A 21 15.72 1.96 16.30
CA ARG A 21 15.63 2.48 17.66
C ARG A 21 15.71 1.38 18.71
N ARG A 22 14.97 0.27 18.49
CA ARG A 22 14.97 -0.92 19.36
C ARG A 22 16.34 -1.59 19.46
N TYR A 23 17.16 -1.50 18.40
CA TYR A 23 18.54 -2.00 18.40
C TYR A 23 19.58 -0.99 18.90
N GLY A 24 19.16 0.16 19.43
CA GLY A 24 20.07 1.14 20.01
C GLY A 24 20.77 2.03 18.99
N LEU A 25 20.19 2.21 17.80
CA LEU A 25 20.58 3.25 16.85
C LEU A 25 19.72 4.51 17.03
N GLU A 26 20.18 5.62 16.46
CA GLU A 26 19.55 6.95 16.53
C GLU A 26 19.01 7.31 15.14
N PRO A 27 17.78 6.89 14.79
CA PRO A 27 17.17 7.24 13.52
C PRO A 27 16.63 8.68 13.53
N THR A 28 16.74 9.35 12.38
CA THR A 28 16.01 10.58 12.03
C THR A 28 15.24 10.30 10.75
N VAL A 29 13.95 10.66 10.68
CA VAL A 29 13.13 10.52 9.47
C VAL A 29 12.91 11.89 8.85
N VAL A 30 13.16 12.04 7.55
CA VAL A 30 12.82 13.26 6.79
C VAL A 30 11.66 12.99 5.84
N GLU A 31 10.67 13.88 5.77
CA GLU A 31 9.48 13.71 4.94
C GLU A 31 9.10 15.02 4.24
N VAL A 32 8.80 14.91 2.95
CA VAL A 32 8.47 16.06 2.10
C VAL A 32 7.12 16.69 2.45
N ALA A 33 6.17 15.88 2.93
CA ALA A 33 4.90 16.38 3.44
C ALA A 33 5.12 17.21 4.73
N PRO A 34 4.35 18.30 4.94
CA PRO A 34 4.48 19.15 6.12
C PRO A 34 4.00 18.49 7.43
N GLY A 35 3.48 17.27 7.37
CA GLY A 35 3.04 16.49 8.52
C GLY A 35 2.49 15.11 8.08
N PRO A 36 2.03 14.30 9.06
CA PRO A 36 1.37 13.02 8.78
C PRO A 36 0.20 13.18 7.79
N ARG A 37 0.11 12.26 6.83
CA ARG A 37 -0.95 12.28 5.80
C ARG A 37 -2.04 11.25 6.13
N PRO A 38 -3.28 11.69 6.41
CA PRO A 38 -4.38 10.77 6.67
C PRO A 38 -4.89 10.11 5.37
N GLY A 39 -5.60 8.99 5.53
CA GLY A 39 -6.25 8.27 4.43
C GLY A 39 -5.29 7.52 3.51
N GLY A 40 -5.74 7.24 2.29
CA GLY A 40 -5.02 6.43 1.31
C GLY A 40 -5.76 5.13 0.98
N GLN A 41 -5.09 4.29 0.20
CA GLN A 41 -5.56 2.96 -0.17
C GLN A 41 -5.60 2.02 1.03
N THR A 42 -6.28 0.88 0.89
CA THR A 42 -6.11 -0.22 1.84
C THR A 42 -4.77 -0.92 1.65
N ILE A 43 -4.29 -1.53 2.72
CA ILE A 43 -3.09 -2.33 2.80
C ILE A 43 -3.48 -3.68 3.39
N ASP A 44 -3.01 -4.74 2.74
CA ASP A 44 -3.18 -6.10 3.24
C ASP A 44 -1.96 -6.49 4.06
N ILE A 45 -2.19 -7.04 5.25
CA ILE A 45 -1.13 -7.61 6.09
C ILE A 45 -1.17 -9.13 5.97
N ARG A 46 -0.28 -9.66 5.12
CA ARG A 46 -0.22 -11.09 4.76
C ARG A 46 1.17 -11.67 5.02
N GLY A 47 1.20 -12.99 5.20
CA GLY A 47 2.43 -13.77 5.39
C GLY A 47 3.36 -13.14 6.42
N VAL A 48 4.62 -13.00 6.03
CA VAL A 48 5.74 -12.47 6.83
C VAL A 48 5.45 -11.10 7.47
N ALA A 49 4.62 -10.26 6.84
CA ALA A 49 4.28 -8.96 7.42
C ALA A 49 3.50 -9.10 8.74
N ARG A 50 2.74 -10.18 8.94
CA ARG A 50 2.04 -10.46 10.20
C ARG A 50 3.06 -10.72 11.31
N ASP A 51 4.03 -11.58 11.05
CA ASP A 51 5.09 -11.90 12.02
C ASP A 51 5.89 -10.66 12.41
N VAL A 52 6.20 -9.79 11.45
CA VAL A 52 6.90 -8.52 11.72
C VAL A 52 6.08 -7.65 12.65
N VAL A 53 4.81 -7.42 12.35
CA VAL A 53 3.91 -6.56 13.14
C VAL A 53 3.62 -7.15 14.52
N ASP A 54 3.51 -8.47 14.63
CA ASP A 54 3.38 -9.19 15.91
C ASP A 54 4.64 -8.98 16.76
N ARG A 55 5.84 -9.12 16.17
CA ARG A 55 7.11 -8.86 16.85
C ARG A 55 7.28 -7.38 17.24
N MET A 56 6.63 -6.45 16.52
CA MET A 56 6.56 -5.03 16.90
C MET A 56 5.56 -4.77 18.03
N GLY A 57 4.66 -5.72 18.32
CA GLY A 57 3.59 -5.58 19.31
C GLY A 57 2.43 -4.68 18.84
N LEU A 58 2.29 -4.47 17.53
CA LEU A 58 1.31 -3.53 16.96
C LEU A 58 -0.01 -4.20 16.53
N MET A 59 -0.07 -5.52 16.58
CA MET A 59 -1.25 -6.26 16.13
C MET A 59 -2.54 -5.91 16.87
N PRO A 60 -2.54 -5.68 18.20
CA PRO A 60 -3.74 -5.22 18.89
C PRO A 60 -4.29 -3.90 18.35
N ALA A 61 -3.42 -2.91 18.11
CA ALA A 61 -3.81 -1.61 17.56
C ALA A 61 -4.33 -1.73 16.11
N ILE A 62 -3.72 -2.61 15.31
CA ILE A 62 -4.17 -2.85 13.93
C ILE A 62 -5.55 -3.50 13.91
N ARG A 63 -5.80 -4.50 14.77
CA ARG A 63 -7.11 -5.17 14.85
C ARG A 63 -8.23 -4.24 15.29
N ASP A 64 -7.93 -3.21 16.06
CA ASP A 64 -8.92 -2.23 16.52
C ASP A 64 -9.49 -1.39 15.36
N VAL A 65 -8.64 -1.07 14.37
CA VAL A 65 -8.99 -0.21 13.23
C VAL A 65 -9.09 -0.99 11.91
N GLN A 66 -9.02 -2.32 11.95
CA GLN A 66 -9.07 -3.15 10.74
C GLN A 66 -10.44 -3.07 10.06
N MET A 67 -10.42 -3.16 8.74
CA MET A 67 -11.60 -3.21 7.90
C MET A 67 -12.21 -4.62 7.97
N HIS A 68 -13.53 -4.68 8.12
CA HIS A 68 -14.29 -5.93 8.14
C HIS A 68 -15.16 -6.02 6.88
N GLU A 69 -14.53 -6.32 5.75
CA GLU A 69 -15.26 -6.57 4.50
C GLU A 69 -15.81 -8.01 4.49
N LYS A 70 -17.10 -8.16 4.17
CA LYS A 70 -17.76 -9.47 4.00
C LYS A 70 -17.25 -10.21 2.75
N GLY A 71 -16.55 -9.51 1.87
CA GLY A 71 -16.05 -10.03 0.60
C GLY A 71 -16.13 -9.02 -0.53
N LEU A 72 -15.90 -9.52 -1.74
CA LEU A 72 -15.87 -8.76 -2.98
C LEU A 72 -17.02 -9.18 -3.90
N GLU A 73 -17.72 -8.21 -4.47
CA GLU A 73 -18.73 -8.42 -5.51
C GLU A 73 -18.34 -7.71 -6.80
N TYR A 74 -18.29 -8.46 -7.91
CA TYR A 74 -18.31 -7.85 -9.23
C TYR A 74 -19.74 -7.48 -9.58
N VAL A 75 -19.97 -6.22 -9.92
CA VAL A 75 -21.28 -5.69 -10.34
C VAL A 75 -21.28 -5.35 -11.83
N ARG A 76 -22.45 -5.45 -12.45
CA ARG A 76 -22.67 -5.02 -13.84
C ARG A 76 -23.04 -3.53 -13.90
N ALA A 77 -23.06 -2.95 -15.10
CA ALA A 77 -23.48 -1.56 -15.32
C ALA A 77 -24.90 -1.26 -14.82
N ASN A 78 -25.79 -2.27 -14.82
CA ASN A 78 -27.14 -2.18 -14.27
C ASN A 78 -27.20 -2.47 -12.76
N ARG A 79 -26.06 -2.40 -12.05
CA ARG A 79 -25.88 -2.64 -10.61
C ARG A 79 -26.21 -4.05 -10.12
N ARG A 80 -26.65 -4.96 -11.00
CA ARG A 80 -26.88 -6.35 -10.62
C ARG A 80 -25.55 -7.07 -10.41
N ARG A 81 -25.48 -7.84 -9.33
CA ARG A 81 -24.36 -8.73 -9.03
C ARG A 81 -24.06 -9.69 -10.17
N ALA A 82 -22.80 -9.70 -10.61
CA ALA A 82 -22.26 -10.66 -11.56
C ALA A 82 -21.64 -11.86 -10.84
N VAL A 83 -20.79 -11.60 -9.84
CA VAL A 83 -20.05 -12.58 -9.05
C VAL A 83 -19.97 -12.07 -7.61
N ALA A 84 -20.09 -12.97 -6.63
CA ALA A 84 -19.75 -12.70 -5.24
C ALA A 84 -18.64 -13.64 -4.79
N MET A 85 -17.66 -13.08 -4.09
CA MET A 85 -16.52 -13.76 -3.50
C MET A 85 -16.47 -13.39 -2.01
N PRO A 86 -17.13 -14.16 -1.13
CA PRO A 86 -17.07 -13.95 0.32
C PRO A 86 -15.63 -13.96 0.83
N ALA A 87 -15.34 -13.23 1.91
CA ALA A 87 -14.00 -13.17 2.50
C ALA A 87 -13.49 -14.54 2.95
N GLU A 88 -14.39 -15.44 3.37
CA GLU A 88 -14.07 -16.80 3.80
C GLU A 88 -13.81 -17.77 2.62
N LEU A 89 -13.99 -17.30 1.39
CA LEU A 89 -13.71 -18.11 0.20
C LEU A 89 -12.19 -18.37 0.11
N LEU A 90 -11.80 -19.63 -0.13
CA LEU A 90 -10.40 -20.07 -0.18
C LEU A 90 -9.67 -19.97 1.17
N ASP A 91 -10.37 -20.26 2.28
CA ASP A 91 -9.80 -20.22 3.63
C ASP A 91 -9.14 -18.87 3.97
N GLY A 92 -9.71 -17.76 3.46
CA GLY A 92 -9.17 -16.41 3.67
C GLY A 92 -8.04 -16.02 2.71
N ALA A 93 -7.58 -16.92 1.83
CA ALA A 93 -6.62 -16.62 0.76
C ALA A 93 -7.28 -15.97 -0.48
N GLY A 94 -8.51 -15.48 -0.33
CA GLY A 94 -9.26 -14.80 -1.38
C GLY A 94 -8.74 -13.40 -1.70
N PRO A 95 -9.46 -12.66 -2.56
CA PRO A 95 -9.10 -11.30 -2.94
C PRO A 95 -9.27 -10.28 -1.80
N VAL A 96 -10.00 -10.64 -0.74
CA VAL A 96 -10.10 -9.87 0.51
C VAL A 96 -9.18 -10.52 1.52
N ALA A 97 -8.25 -9.75 2.10
CA ALA A 97 -7.36 -10.24 3.14
C ALA A 97 -8.10 -10.36 4.48
N GLU A 98 -7.73 -11.32 5.31
CA GLU A 98 -8.21 -11.43 6.69
C GLU A 98 -7.86 -10.18 7.52
N ILE A 99 -6.71 -9.53 7.25
CA ILE A 99 -6.31 -8.26 7.87
C ILE A 99 -6.10 -7.24 6.75
N GLU A 100 -7.10 -6.39 6.56
CA GLU A 100 -7.05 -5.23 5.68
C GLU A 100 -7.20 -3.96 6.53
N ILE A 101 -6.33 -2.98 6.32
CA ILE A 101 -6.29 -1.72 7.09
C ILE A 101 -6.08 -0.55 6.13
N LEU A 102 -6.61 0.63 6.42
CA LEU A 102 -6.29 1.81 5.62
C LEU A 102 -4.81 2.19 5.81
N ARG A 103 -4.15 2.60 4.72
CA ARG A 103 -2.77 3.08 4.76
C ARG A 103 -2.56 4.18 5.80
N GLY A 104 -3.52 5.09 5.92
CA GLY A 104 -3.47 6.18 6.88
C GLY A 104 -3.44 5.66 8.31
N ASP A 105 -4.29 4.69 8.65
CA ASP A 105 -4.38 4.14 10.00
C ASP A 105 -3.13 3.35 10.36
N LEU A 106 -2.61 2.53 9.43
CA LEU A 106 -1.33 1.85 9.63
C LEU A 106 -0.17 2.84 9.80
N SER A 107 -0.17 3.92 9.02
CA SER A 107 0.84 4.98 9.15
C SER A 107 0.76 5.64 10.52
N SER A 108 -0.44 5.95 11.03
CA SER A 108 -0.63 6.52 12.37
C SER A 108 -0.12 5.58 13.46
N ILE A 109 -0.48 4.29 13.40
CA ILE A 109 -0.01 3.28 14.37
C ILE A 109 1.52 3.20 14.41
N LEU A 110 2.18 3.26 13.25
CA LEU A 110 3.64 3.23 13.18
C LEU A 110 4.28 4.53 13.70
N LEU A 111 3.65 5.69 13.47
CA LEU A 111 4.11 6.97 14.02
C LEU A 111 3.98 7.00 15.54
N ASP A 112 2.86 6.51 16.08
CA ASP A 112 2.64 6.41 17.53
C ASP A 112 3.67 5.47 18.19
N ALA A 113 4.08 4.42 17.48
CA ALA A 113 5.12 3.49 17.90
C ALA A 113 6.55 4.06 17.85
N THR A 114 6.73 5.25 17.29
CA THR A 114 8.04 5.90 17.09
C THR A 114 8.07 7.35 17.55
N THR A 115 7.30 7.68 18.59
CA THR A 115 7.21 9.05 19.17
C THR A 115 8.53 9.59 19.73
N ASP A 116 9.51 8.73 19.98
CA ASP A 116 10.86 9.09 20.43
C ASP A 116 11.87 9.26 19.28
N VAL A 117 11.43 9.16 18.02
CA VAL A 117 12.24 9.37 16.82
C VAL A 117 12.07 10.81 16.32
N GLU A 118 13.16 11.43 15.86
CA GLU A 118 13.09 12.77 15.24
C GLU A 118 12.45 12.68 13.85
N TYR A 119 11.41 13.49 13.61
CA TYR A 119 10.78 13.67 12.30
C TYR A 119 10.98 15.09 11.78
N LEU A 120 11.63 15.21 10.63
CA LEU A 120 11.81 16.45 9.87
C LEU A 120 10.77 16.53 8.75
N TYR A 121 9.59 17.05 9.07
CA TYR A 121 8.53 17.26 8.10
C TYR A 121 8.74 18.53 7.26
N GLY A 122 8.17 18.54 6.06
CA GLY A 122 8.26 19.66 5.13
C GLY A 122 9.63 19.80 4.48
N ASP A 123 10.46 18.76 4.51
CA ASP A 123 11.84 18.79 4.04
C ASP A 123 12.18 17.55 3.19
N SER A 124 13.28 17.59 2.45
CA SER A 124 13.71 16.49 1.59
C SER A 124 15.21 16.53 1.36
N ILE A 125 15.81 15.37 1.16
CA ILE A 125 17.22 15.27 0.78
C ILE A 125 17.44 15.92 -0.59
N THR A 126 18.38 16.86 -0.69
CA THR A 126 18.77 17.49 -1.94
C THR A 126 20.10 16.97 -2.48
N GLY A 127 21.00 16.49 -1.60
CA GLY A 127 22.30 15.94 -1.96
C GLY A 127 22.83 14.92 -0.95
N LEU A 128 23.66 13.99 -1.44
CA LEU A 128 24.35 12.96 -0.66
C LEU A 128 25.82 12.93 -1.08
N MET A 129 26.74 13.06 -0.11
CA MET A 129 28.17 12.91 -0.34
C MET A 129 28.74 11.94 0.71
N GLN A 130 29.12 10.75 0.26
CA GLN A 130 29.69 9.71 1.10
C GLN A 130 31.22 9.81 1.14
N ASP A 131 31.80 9.57 2.31
CA ASP A 131 33.24 9.39 2.53
C ASP A 131 33.48 8.26 3.55
N ASP A 132 34.74 8.09 3.99
CA ASP A 132 35.15 7.03 4.92
C ASP A 132 34.53 7.16 6.33
N HIS A 133 33.85 8.27 6.62
CA HIS A 133 33.27 8.60 7.93
C HIS A 133 31.74 8.78 7.86
N GLY A 134 31.09 8.25 6.82
CA GLY A 134 29.63 8.26 6.66
C GLY A 134 29.15 9.13 5.51
N VAL A 135 27.98 9.72 5.66
CA VAL A 135 27.28 10.47 4.61
C VAL A 135 26.95 11.88 5.07
N ARG A 136 27.46 12.87 4.34
CA ARG A 136 27.02 14.26 4.45
C ARG A 136 25.74 14.43 3.63
N VAL A 137 24.69 14.90 4.28
CA VAL A 137 23.36 15.06 3.69
C VAL A 137 22.97 16.52 3.67
N THR A 138 22.68 17.03 2.47
CA THR A 138 22.10 18.35 2.29
C THR A 138 20.59 18.23 2.18
N PHE A 139 19.87 19.10 2.87
CA PHE A 139 18.40 19.14 2.85
C PHE A 139 17.91 20.30 1.99
N ARG A 140 16.59 20.41 1.81
CA ARG A 140 15.99 21.55 1.10
C ARG A 140 15.86 22.75 2.04
N GLU A 141 15.41 22.50 3.27
CA GLU A 141 15.13 23.54 4.26
C GLU A 141 16.13 23.50 5.43
N ALA A 142 16.40 22.33 5.99
CA ALA A 142 17.29 22.19 7.14
C ALA A 142 18.77 22.39 6.77
N ASP A 143 19.57 22.74 7.78
CA ASP A 143 21.03 22.74 7.65
C ASP A 143 21.57 21.36 7.29
N GLU A 144 22.71 21.35 6.61
CA GLU A 144 23.46 20.13 6.31
C GLU A 144 23.77 19.35 7.60
N ARG A 145 23.59 18.03 7.55
CA ARG A 145 23.92 17.12 8.67
C ARG A 145 24.73 15.93 8.19
N ARG A 146 25.45 15.31 9.11
CA ARG A 146 26.19 14.06 8.88
C ARG A 146 25.51 12.90 9.59
N PHE A 147 25.40 11.78 8.88
CA PHE A 147 24.87 10.51 9.36
C PHE A 147 25.86 9.39 9.05
N ASP A 148 25.81 8.29 9.80
CA ASP A 148 26.62 7.10 9.50
C ASP A 148 26.02 6.33 8.32
N LEU A 149 24.68 6.30 8.22
CA LEU A 149 23.93 5.60 7.18
C LEU A 149 22.74 6.42 6.67
N VAL A 150 22.34 6.19 5.42
CA VAL A 150 21.12 6.76 4.82
C VAL A 150 20.28 5.64 4.21
N ILE A 151 18.99 5.61 4.54
CA ILE A 151 18.01 4.64 4.04
C ILE A 151 16.96 5.38 3.19
N GLY A 152 16.79 4.96 1.94
CA GLY A 152 15.71 5.45 1.07
C GLY A 152 14.41 4.70 1.32
N ALA A 153 13.40 5.37 1.85
CA ALA A 153 12.04 4.89 2.08
C ALA A 153 10.98 5.83 1.47
N ASP A 154 11.38 6.62 0.46
CA ASP A 154 10.66 7.74 -0.15
C ASP A 154 9.84 7.31 -1.40
N GLY A 155 9.49 6.03 -1.47
CA GLY A 155 8.52 5.48 -2.42
C GLY A 155 9.04 5.22 -3.83
N VAL A 156 8.11 4.90 -4.74
CA VAL A 156 8.45 4.49 -6.11
C VAL A 156 9.20 5.56 -6.88
N HIS A 157 8.88 6.83 -6.69
CA HIS A 157 9.52 8.00 -7.32
C HIS A 157 10.67 8.57 -6.46
N SER A 158 11.42 7.69 -5.79
CA SER A 158 12.49 8.02 -4.83
C SER A 158 13.50 9.02 -5.39
N ARG A 159 13.60 10.17 -4.70
CA ARG A 159 14.65 11.17 -4.95
C ARG A 159 16.00 10.65 -4.44
N THR A 160 15.99 9.94 -3.30
CA THR A 160 17.18 9.32 -2.71
C THR A 160 17.85 8.36 -3.71
N ARG A 161 17.07 7.50 -4.37
CA ARG A 161 17.55 6.61 -5.43
C ARG A 161 18.14 7.39 -6.59
N SER A 162 17.46 8.47 -7.01
CA SER A 162 17.92 9.29 -8.14
C SER A 162 19.28 9.95 -7.88
N ILE A 163 19.53 10.40 -6.65
CA ILE A 163 20.81 10.99 -6.24
C ILE A 163 21.91 9.91 -6.15
N ALA A 164 21.60 8.77 -5.53
CA ALA A 164 22.60 7.74 -5.24
C ALA A 164 22.97 6.87 -6.46
N PHE A 165 22.00 6.59 -7.34
CA PHE A 165 22.14 5.57 -8.38
C PHE A 165 21.83 6.07 -9.80
N GLY A 166 21.44 7.34 -9.97
CA GLY A 166 21.10 7.91 -11.28
C GLY A 166 19.61 7.84 -11.63
N PRO A 167 19.23 8.19 -12.87
CA PRO A 167 17.87 8.57 -13.22
C PRO A 167 16.85 7.46 -13.01
N GLU A 168 15.65 7.83 -12.56
CA GLU A 168 14.54 6.92 -12.25
C GLU A 168 14.21 5.93 -13.38
N SER A 169 14.32 6.36 -14.64
CA SER A 169 14.02 5.53 -15.82
C SER A 169 14.85 4.25 -15.93
N GLN A 170 15.96 4.14 -15.20
CA GLN A 170 16.77 2.91 -15.13
C GLN A 170 16.20 1.88 -14.15
N TYR A 171 15.34 2.30 -13.21
CA TYR A 171 14.90 1.48 -12.08
C TYR A 171 13.39 1.28 -12.01
N VAL A 172 12.61 2.18 -12.61
CA VAL A 172 11.15 2.14 -12.58
C VAL A 172 10.62 1.85 -13.97
N HIS A 173 9.92 0.72 -14.08
CA HIS A 173 9.18 0.35 -15.27
C HIS A 173 7.70 0.66 -15.08
N HIS A 174 7.18 1.64 -15.82
CA HIS A 174 5.78 2.02 -15.72
C HIS A 174 4.88 0.90 -16.26
N LEU A 175 3.95 0.43 -15.43
CA LEU A 175 2.98 -0.60 -15.80
C LEU A 175 1.69 -0.03 -16.38
N GLY A 176 1.57 1.30 -16.58
CA GLY A 176 0.58 1.99 -17.46
C GLY A 176 -0.88 1.82 -17.10
N GLY A 177 -1.10 1.37 -15.89
CA GLY A 177 -2.29 1.70 -15.15
C GLY A 177 -2.05 2.98 -14.36
N TYR A 178 -3.13 3.73 -14.19
CA TYR A 178 -3.24 4.73 -13.15
C TYR A 178 -4.21 4.23 -12.11
N ALA A 179 -3.83 4.36 -10.84
CA ALA A 179 -4.71 4.15 -9.73
C ALA A 179 -4.90 5.48 -9.01
N SER A 180 -6.14 5.82 -8.70
CA SER A 180 -6.49 6.94 -7.83
C SER A 180 -7.33 6.42 -6.68
N TYR A 181 -7.01 6.90 -5.48
CA TYR A 181 -7.71 6.55 -4.25
C TYR A 181 -8.21 7.85 -3.63
N PHE A 182 -9.50 7.88 -3.33
CA PHE A 182 -10.15 9.02 -2.69
C PHE A 182 -11.42 8.52 -2.01
N THR A 183 -11.87 9.27 -1.01
CA THR A 183 -13.07 8.92 -0.27
C THR A 183 -14.26 9.71 -0.79
N ILE A 184 -15.40 9.04 -0.93
CA ILE A 184 -16.68 9.63 -1.36
C ILE A 184 -17.79 9.14 -0.46
N GLU A 185 -18.89 9.88 -0.41
CA GLU A 185 -20.16 9.32 0.06
C GLU A 185 -20.61 8.24 -0.92
N ALA A 186 -20.91 7.04 -0.42
CA ALA A 186 -21.37 5.96 -1.26
C ALA A 186 -22.78 6.29 -1.81
N PRO A 187 -23.01 6.20 -3.13
CA PRO A 187 -24.32 6.53 -3.72
C PRO A 187 -25.43 5.54 -3.32
N GLU A 188 -25.07 4.41 -2.71
CA GLU A 188 -25.95 3.40 -2.14
C GLU A 188 -25.20 2.65 -1.02
N PRO A 189 -25.92 2.07 -0.04
CA PRO A 189 -25.31 1.18 0.94
C PRO A 189 -24.52 0.06 0.27
N LEU A 190 -23.32 -0.19 0.79
CA LEU A 190 -22.44 -1.26 0.30
C LEU A 190 -22.63 -2.56 1.10
N ASP A 191 -23.42 -2.55 2.18
CA ASP A 191 -23.77 -3.70 3.02
C ASP A 191 -22.58 -4.52 3.55
N GLY A 192 -21.41 -3.87 3.67
CA GLY A 192 -20.15 -4.48 4.08
C GLY A 192 -19.38 -5.19 2.96
N TRP A 193 -19.77 -5.03 1.70
CA TRP A 193 -19.08 -5.62 0.54
C TRP A 193 -18.27 -4.60 -0.23
N MET A 194 -17.07 -4.98 -0.67
CA MET A 194 -16.38 -4.25 -1.73
C MET A 194 -17.11 -4.49 -3.06
N LYS A 195 -17.54 -3.42 -3.72
CA LYS A 195 -18.18 -3.51 -5.04
C LYS A 195 -17.20 -3.10 -6.13
N ILE A 196 -17.03 -3.95 -7.13
CA ILE A 196 -16.16 -3.72 -8.27
C ILE A 196 -16.98 -3.63 -9.54
N TYR A 197 -16.84 -2.52 -10.24
CA TYR A 197 -17.31 -2.37 -11.62
C TYR A 197 -16.11 -2.33 -12.58
N THR A 198 -16.17 -3.17 -13.62
CA THR A 198 -15.22 -3.15 -14.73
C THR A 198 -15.95 -2.63 -15.97
N ALA A 199 -15.48 -1.52 -16.52
CA ALA A 199 -15.95 -0.95 -17.78
C ALA A 199 -14.97 -1.27 -18.93
N PRO A 200 -15.45 -1.32 -20.19
CA PRO A 200 -14.57 -1.46 -21.35
C PRO A 200 -13.46 -0.39 -21.40
N GLY A 201 -12.33 -0.73 -22.02
CA GLY A 201 -11.15 0.14 -22.10
C GLY A 201 -10.32 0.16 -20.81
N GLY A 202 -10.28 -0.94 -20.06
CA GLY A 202 -9.38 -1.12 -18.91
C GLY A 202 -9.77 -0.30 -17.68
N ARG A 203 -10.98 0.25 -17.65
CA ARG A 203 -11.44 1.11 -16.56
C ARG A 203 -12.04 0.25 -15.46
N TRP A 204 -11.54 0.48 -14.26
CA TRP A 204 -11.96 -0.25 -13.07
C TRP A 204 -12.33 0.76 -11.98
N LEU A 205 -13.47 0.53 -11.34
CA LEU A 205 -13.93 1.29 -10.19
C LEU A 205 -14.21 0.31 -9.05
N GLY A 206 -13.51 0.48 -7.93
CA GLY A 206 -13.79 -0.21 -6.67
C GLY A 206 -14.41 0.77 -5.69
N LEU A 207 -15.52 0.38 -5.07
CA LEU A 207 -16.10 1.06 -3.91
C LEU A 207 -15.95 0.17 -2.70
N ARG A 208 -15.41 0.75 -1.63
CA ARG A 208 -15.24 0.08 -0.34
C ARG A 208 -16.02 0.83 0.74
N PRO A 209 -16.72 0.12 1.63
CA PRO A 209 -17.37 0.77 2.77
C PRO A 209 -16.29 1.33 3.70
N ARG A 210 -16.39 2.63 4.03
CA ARG A 210 -15.62 3.27 5.10
C ARG A 210 -16.60 3.98 6.03
N ASN A 211 -16.36 3.92 7.33
CA ASN A 211 -17.30 4.36 8.37
C ASN A 211 -17.33 5.88 8.66
N GLU A 212 -16.96 6.78 7.74
CA GLU A 212 -16.86 8.23 8.04
C GLU A 212 -17.43 9.17 6.95
N ASP A 213 -17.81 10.39 7.36
CA ASP A 213 -18.55 11.44 6.61
C ASP A 213 -17.63 12.30 5.70
N HIS A 214 -17.99 12.48 4.42
CA HIS A 214 -17.10 12.98 3.35
C HIS A 214 -17.74 13.97 2.34
N ALA A 215 -18.75 14.74 2.76
CA ALA A 215 -19.63 15.55 1.90
C ALA A 215 -18.99 16.64 0.98
N GLN A 216 -17.67 16.89 0.98
CA GLN A 216 -17.04 17.94 0.13
C GLN A 216 -16.20 17.44 -1.05
N ALA A 217 -16.01 16.12 -1.23
CA ALA A 217 -14.97 15.59 -2.12
C ALA A 217 -15.33 15.50 -3.62
N PHE A 218 -16.61 15.40 -3.99
CA PHE A 218 -17.02 15.17 -5.38
C PHE A 218 -16.64 16.33 -6.33
N ALA A 219 -16.80 17.57 -5.86
CA ALA A 219 -16.43 18.76 -6.61
C ALA A 219 -14.90 18.92 -6.79
N ALA A 220 -14.08 18.28 -5.93
CA ALA A 220 -12.62 18.32 -6.00
C ALA A 220 -12.06 17.26 -6.96
N TYR A 221 -12.60 16.05 -6.95
CA TYR A 221 -12.17 14.95 -7.85
C TYR A 221 -12.31 15.32 -9.32
N GLN A 222 -13.48 15.82 -9.71
CA GLN A 222 -13.80 16.13 -11.10
C GLN A 222 -12.96 17.30 -11.63
N ARG A 223 -12.54 18.22 -10.75
CA ARG A 223 -11.68 19.35 -11.08
C ARG A 223 -10.22 18.96 -11.33
N VAL A 224 -9.73 17.91 -10.65
CA VAL A 224 -8.29 17.60 -10.57
C VAL A 224 -7.89 16.45 -11.49
N MET A 225 -8.70 15.40 -11.60
CA MET A 225 -8.24 14.14 -12.21
C MET A 225 -8.55 14.01 -13.71
N GLN A 226 -9.46 14.81 -14.24
CA GLN A 226 -9.98 14.61 -15.60
C GLN A 226 -8.89 14.79 -16.68
N GLY A 227 -8.09 15.85 -16.60
CA GLY A 227 -6.99 16.07 -17.55
C GLY A 227 -5.80 15.11 -17.42
N TYR A 228 -5.61 14.50 -16.24
CA TYR A 228 -4.49 13.58 -15.98
C TYR A 228 -4.76 12.18 -16.54
N VAL A 229 -6.01 11.71 -16.45
CA VAL A 229 -6.45 10.42 -16.99
C VAL A 229 -6.43 10.40 -18.51
N GLU A 230 -6.67 11.55 -19.15
CA GLU A 230 -6.70 11.67 -20.61
C GLU A 230 -5.30 11.63 -21.27
N GLN A 231 -4.23 11.89 -20.51
CA GLN A 231 -2.88 12.10 -21.08
C GLN A 231 -1.95 10.89 -21.08
N ARG A 232 -2.31 9.76 -20.47
CA ARG A 232 -1.37 8.64 -20.28
C ARG A 232 -2.02 7.27 -20.49
N MET A 233 -2.12 6.87 -21.75
CA MET A 233 -2.41 5.49 -22.13
C MET A 233 -1.30 4.99 -23.07
N GLU A 234 -0.43 4.09 -22.60
CA GLU A 234 0.13 2.96 -23.38
C GLU A 234 1.16 2.12 -22.60
N LEU A 235 1.26 0.83 -22.97
CA LEU A 235 2.02 -0.21 -22.26
C LEU A 235 2.59 -1.34 -23.13
N PRO A 236 3.59 -2.10 -22.61
CA PRO A 236 4.30 -3.13 -23.34
C PRO A 236 3.50 -4.44 -23.52
N PRO A 237 4.01 -5.37 -24.34
CA PRO A 237 3.21 -6.47 -24.86
C PRO A 237 2.81 -7.49 -23.78
N GLY A 238 1.51 -7.72 -23.62
CA GLY A 238 0.91 -8.71 -22.72
C GLY A 238 0.45 -8.22 -21.34
N GLY A 239 0.53 -6.90 -21.05
CA GLY A 239 0.39 -6.26 -19.73
C GLY A 239 -0.87 -6.52 -18.87
N ILE A 240 -1.57 -5.46 -18.41
CA ILE A 240 -2.62 -5.54 -17.36
C ILE A 240 -3.92 -6.27 -17.81
N GLU A 241 -3.94 -6.83 -19.02
CA GLU A 241 -5.16 -7.34 -19.69
C GLU A 241 -5.85 -8.50 -18.97
N MET A 242 -5.11 -9.34 -18.24
CA MET A 242 -5.71 -10.45 -17.49
C MET A 242 -6.46 -9.97 -16.24
N ALA A 243 -5.93 -8.94 -15.56
CA ALA A 243 -6.54 -8.36 -14.36
C ALA A 243 -7.66 -7.36 -14.72
N MET A 244 -7.52 -6.64 -15.84
CA MET A 244 -8.46 -5.64 -16.31
C MET A 244 -8.87 -5.93 -17.78
N PRO A 245 -9.85 -6.82 -18.01
CA PRO A 245 -10.28 -7.17 -19.35
C PRO A 245 -10.92 -5.97 -20.08
N ASN A 246 -10.46 -5.71 -21.31
CA ASN A 246 -10.78 -4.49 -22.04
C ASN A 246 -12.08 -4.55 -22.88
N SER A 247 -12.63 -5.75 -23.12
CA SER A 247 -13.82 -5.95 -23.97
C SER A 247 -14.98 -6.60 -23.20
N ALA A 248 -16.21 -6.36 -23.66
CA ALA A 248 -17.40 -6.96 -23.06
C ALA A 248 -17.36 -8.50 -23.09
N ALA A 249 -16.81 -9.08 -24.16
CA ALA A 249 -16.61 -10.52 -24.28
C ALA A 249 -15.59 -11.04 -23.27
N ALA A 250 -14.46 -10.34 -23.08
CA ALA A 250 -13.45 -10.71 -22.10
C ALA A 250 -13.95 -10.57 -20.65
N ILE A 251 -14.72 -9.52 -20.35
CA ILE A 251 -15.38 -9.34 -19.05
C ILE A 251 -16.36 -10.49 -18.80
N TRP A 252 -17.16 -10.87 -19.80
CA TRP A 252 -18.08 -12.01 -19.70
C TRP A 252 -17.34 -13.34 -19.48
N ALA A 253 -16.24 -13.57 -20.21
CA ALA A 253 -15.42 -14.77 -20.07
C ALA A 253 -14.78 -14.86 -18.68
N ARG A 254 -14.17 -13.76 -18.18
CA ARG A 254 -13.63 -13.68 -16.81
C ARG A 254 -14.73 -13.99 -15.79
N ASN A 255 -15.85 -13.28 -15.84
CA ASN A 255 -16.93 -13.45 -14.85
C ASN A 255 -17.52 -14.87 -14.88
N THR A 256 -17.63 -15.49 -16.06
CA THR A 256 -18.11 -16.87 -16.21
C THR A 256 -17.10 -17.87 -15.67
N SER A 257 -15.82 -17.69 -15.99
CA SER A 257 -14.72 -18.51 -15.45
C SER A 257 -14.65 -18.41 -13.94
N THR A 258 -14.62 -17.20 -13.37
CA THR A 258 -14.61 -16.99 -11.92
C THR A 258 -15.84 -17.64 -11.27
N ARG A 259 -17.04 -17.51 -11.84
CA ARG A 259 -18.26 -18.15 -11.32
C ARG A 259 -18.19 -19.68 -11.31
N LEU A 260 -17.58 -20.26 -12.34
CA LEU A 260 -17.35 -21.72 -12.41
C LEU A 260 -16.29 -22.15 -11.38
N MET A 261 -15.18 -21.42 -11.28
CA MET A 261 -14.09 -21.73 -10.34
C MET A 261 -14.51 -21.59 -8.88
N THR A 262 -15.36 -20.63 -8.55
CA THR A 262 -15.88 -20.42 -7.18
C THR A 262 -17.07 -21.31 -6.83
N SER A 263 -17.54 -22.15 -7.77
CA SER A 263 -18.62 -23.11 -7.56
C SER A 263 -18.17 -24.33 -6.73
N ARG A 264 -19.12 -25.00 -6.08
CA ARG A 264 -18.88 -26.14 -5.17
C ARG A 264 -17.93 -27.23 -5.70
N PRO A 265 -18.04 -27.73 -6.95
CA PRO A 265 -17.17 -28.81 -7.43
C PRO A 265 -15.70 -28.40 -7.62
N PHE A 266 -15.40 -27.11 -7.81
CA PHE A 266 -14.04 -26.63 -8.06
C PHE A 266 -13.38 -25.97 -6.85
N ARG A 267 -14.14 -25.75 -5.77
CA ARG A 267 -13.67 -25.08 -4.54
C ARG A 267 -12.44 -25.76 -3.92
N GLY A 268 -12.38 -27.10 -3.91
CA GLY A 268 -11.25 -27.86 -3.37
C GLY A 268 -9.97 -27.79 -4.22
N VAL A 269 -10.09 -27.60 -5.54
CA VAL A 269 -8.94 -27.40 -6.44
C VAL A 269 -8.42 -25.98 -6.28
N LEU A 270 -9.32 -24.99 -6.18
CA LEU A 270 -8.95 -23.59 -6.00
C LEU A 270 -8.28 -23.35 -4.64
N ALA A 271 -8.76 -23.98 -3.56
CA ALA A 271 -8.14 -23.90 -2.23
C ALA A 271 -6.70 -24.45 -2.23
N LYS A 272 -6.46 -25.57 -2.94
CA LYS A 272 -5.11 -26.14 -3.11
C LYS A 272 -4.17 -25.23 -3.91
N LEU A 273 -4.68 -24.52 -4.91
CA LEU A 273 -3.88 -23.56 -5.71
C LEU A 273 -3.60 -22.26 -4.95
N ALA A 274 -4.54 -21.78 -4.13
CA ALA A 274 -4.35 -20.60 -3.28
C ALA A 274 -3.37 -20.89 -2.14
N ALA A 275 -3.44 -22.07 -1.52
CA ALA A 275 -2.48 -22.55 -0.52
C ALA A 275 -1.07 -22.83 -1.09
N ALA A 276 -0.93 -22.89 -2.41
CA ALA A 276 0.35 -23.07 -3.09
C ALA A 276 1.07 -21.76 -3.43
N GLN A 277 0.50 -20.58 -3.09
CA GLN A 277 1.25 -19.33 -3.15
C GLN A 277 2.31 -19.33 -2.03
N PRO A 278 3.60 -19.18 -2.36
CA PRO A 278 4.67 -19.25 -1.37
C PRO A 278 4.74 -17.93 -0.58
N ASP A 279 3.91 -17.80 0.45
CA ASP A 279 4.01 -16.72 1.43
C ASP A 279 4.64 -17.23 2.72
N ALA A 280 5.91 -17.65 2.67
CA ALA A 280 6.74 -17.78 3.86
C ALA A 280 8.22 -17.72 3.48
N ILE A 281 8.84 -16.58 3.76
CA ILE A 281 10.27 -16.56 4.05
C ILE A 281 10.36 -16.80 5.55
N ASP A 282 11.08 -17.84 5.98
CA ASP A 282 11.36 -18.03 7.40
C ASP A 282 12.18 -16.84 7.90
N LEU A 283 11.60 -16.02 8.78
CA LEU A 283 12.31 -14.91 9.39
C LEU A 283 13.22 -15.43 10.51
N PRO A 284 14.52 -15.11 10.51
CA PRO A 284 15.39 -15.45 11.62
C PRO A 284 14.92 -14.74 12.90
N ASP A 285 15.20 -15.36 14.05
CA ASP A 285 14.99 -14.73 15.34
C ASP A 285 16.11 -13.73 15.61
N TYR A 286 15.75 -12.45 15.71
CA TYR A 286 16.68 -11.40 16.05
C TYR A 286 16.71 -11.20 17.57
N LEU A 287 17.89 -11.29 18.18
CA LEU A 287 18.08 -11.07 19.61
C LEU A 287 17.65 -9.64 19.98
N THR A 288 16.56 -9.51 20.73
CA THR A 288 16.16 -8.20 21.28
C THR A 288 17.09 -7.85 22.45
N PRO A 289 17.73 -6.66 22.47
CA PRO A 289 18.44 -6.20 23.65
C PRO A 289 17.49 -6.13 24.85
N SER A 290 17.86 -6.77 25.97
CA SER A 290 17.08 -6.70 27.21
C SER A 290 16.87 -5.24 27.62
N ARG A 291 15.61 -4.85 27.84
CA ARG A 291 15.26 -3.51 28.36
C ARG A 291 15.96 -3.31 29.71
N GLY A 292 17.00 -2.48 29.71
CA GLY A 292 17.56 -1.88 30.92
C GLY A 292 16.82 -0.60 31.27
#